data_AF-A0A8H4R5D2-F1
#
_entry.id   AF-A0A8H4R5D2-F1
#
_cell.length_a   1.000
_cell.length_b   1.000
_cell.length_c   1.000
_cell.angle_alpha   90.00
_cell.angle_beta   90.00
_cell.angle_gamma   90.00
#
_symmetry.space_group_name_H-M   'P 1'
#
loop_
_entity.id
_entity.type
_entity.pdbx_description
1 polymer ?
#
loop_
_entity_poly.entity_id
_entity_poly.type
_entity_poly.pdbx_seq_one_letter_code
_entity_poly.pdbx_strand_id
1 'polypeptide(L)'
;MPEKRRWQDIEGLETVQTIVRKCLPQWDTGLRPVQLELVSAILDGDDVLCCAATGDGKSCAFSVPPIILREYNEHPGLYVAGLPTRKRPIAVVIKPTKGLAENLVHELSLLGVSAFSYYSEALTEARKTGVRLASEIKEYLRWQVIFVDPEHLTGKEWREIADSPTFRANVFSATVDEVHLINEWGLSFWLAFGTIGRFLRGRFPSSISINGLSATLEPGDPTKHVCQSLGFFYGRFKFIRRSNERRN
;
A
#
# COMPACT_ATOMS: atom_id res chain seq x y z
N MET A 1 -2.24 13.37 -27.41
CA MET A 1 -3.15 12.86 -26.36
C MET A 1 -3.13 13.90 -25.24
N PRO A 2 -4.27 14.30 -24.66
CA PRO A 2 -4.24 15.20 -23.51
C PRO A 2 -3.42 14.53 -22.39
N GLU A 3 -2.54 15.31 -21.78
CA GLU A 3 -1.70 14.86 -20.67
C GLU A 3 -2.61 14.35 -19.55
N LYS A 4 -2.35 13.14 -19.05
CA LYS A 4 -3.13 12.59 -17.93
C LYS A 4 -2.79 13.43 -16.70
N ARG A 5 -3.81 14.06 -16.11
CA ARG A 5 -3.70 14.75 -14.82
C ARG A 5 -3.15 13.82 -13.75
N ARG A 6 -2.46 14.40 -12.79
CA ARG A 6 -1.83 13.71 -11.67
C ARG A 6 -2.42 14.17 -10.35
N TRP A 7 -2.46 13.27 -9.38
CA TRP A 7 -2.77 13.58 -7.99
C TRP A 7 -1.76 14.54 -7.36
N GLN A 8 -0.55 14.62 -7.93
CA GLN A 8 0.51 15.53 -7.52
C GLN A 8 0.44 16.91 -8.15
N ASP A 9 -0.42 17.13 -9.16
CA ASP A 9 -0.66 18.47 -9.70
C ASP A 9 -1.41 19.31 -8.66
N ILE A 10 -1.38 20.64 -8.78
CA ILE A 10 -2.03 21.57 -7.84
C ILE A 10 -3.50 21.19 -7.60
N GLU A 11 -4.27 20.99 -8.67
CA GLU A 11 -5.69 20.59 -8.61
C GLU A 11 -5.86 19.21 -7.94
N GLY A 12 -4.92 18.29 -8.14
CA GLY A 12 -4.91 16.96 -7.54
C GLY A 12 -4.64 17.02 -6.03
N LEU A 13 -3.66 17.82 -5.60
CA LEU A 13 -3.32 18.01 -4.19
C LEU A 13 -4.46 18.70 -3.42
N GLU A 14 -5.11 19.69 -4.03
CA GLU A 14 -6.31 20.33 -3.48
C GLU A 14 -7.46 19.34 -3.33
N THR A 15 -7.65 18.46 -4.32
CA THR A 15 -8.65 17.38 -4.27
C THR A 15 -8.37 16.42 -3.11
N VAL A 16 -7.11 15.96 -2.96
CA VAL A 16 -6.70 15.09 -1.84
C VAL A 16 -7.03 15.75 -0.49
N GLN A 17 -6.62 17.00 -0.29
CA GLN A 17 -6.83 17.71 0.97
C GLN A 17 -8.32 17.97 1.25
N THR A 18 -9.11 18.23 0.22
CA THR A 18 -10.56 18.43 0.35
C THR A 18 -11.25 17.14 0.77
N ILE A 19 -10.93 16.02 0.11
CA ILE A 19 -11.50 14.72 0.45
C ILE A 19 -11.10 14.29 1.86
N VAL A 20 -9.82 14.46 2.23
CA VAL A 20 -9.35 14.09 3.57
C VAL A 20 -10.08 14.85 4.65
N ARG A 21 -10.21 16.18 4.53
CA ARG A 21 -10.94 16.99 5.52
C ARG A 21 -12.43 16.64 5.60
N LYS A 22 -13.03 16.24 4.48
CA LYS A 22 -14.44 15.82 4.42
C LYS A 22 -14.66 14.44 5.06
N CYS A 23 -13.84 13.46 4.70
CA CYS A 23 -14.06 12.05 5.05
C CYS A 23 -13.38 11.62 6.36
N LEU A 24 -12.42 12.41 6.86
CA LEU A 24 -11.70 12.16 8.10
C LEU A 24 -11.81 13.41 9.00
N PRO A 25 -12.93 13.60 9.72
CA PRO A 25 -13.16 14.80 10.55
C PRO A 25 -12.10 15.03 11.63
N GLN A 26 -11.45 13.96 12.10
CA GLN A 26 -10.33 14.03 13.03
C GLN A 26 -9.07 14.65 12.42
N TRP A 27 -9.00 14.77 11.09
CA TRP A 27 -7.91 15.38 10.31
C TRP A 27 -8.44 16.65 9.62
N ASP A 28 -9.01 17.56 10.41
CA ASP A 28 -9.62 18.83 9.99
C ASP A 28 -8.65 19.78 9.24
N THR A 29 -7.37 19.72 9.56
CA THR A 29 -6.28 20.44 8.90
C THR A 29 -5.72 19.69 7.68
N GLY A 30 -6.23 18.50 7.39
CA GLY A 30 -5.80 17.66 6.28
C GLY A 30 -4.53 16.85 6.53
N LEU A 31 -3.93 16.34 5.46
CA LEU A 31 -2.66 15.62 5.50
C LEU A 31 -1.51 16.57 5.79
N ARG A 32 -0.58 16.14 6.66
CA ARG A 32 0.72 16.80 6.81
C ARG A 32 1.51 16.72 5.50
N PRO A 33 2.45 17.64 5.22
CA PRO A 33 3.18 17.68 3.94
C PRO A 33 3.79 16.34 3.49
N VAL A 34 4.39 15.59 4.41
CA VAL A 34 4.97 14.26 4.10
C VAL A 34 3.91 13.24 3.71
N GLN A 35 2.77 13.26 4.42
CA GLN A 35 1.68 12.34 4.16
C GLN A 35 1.04 12.68 2.81
N LEU A 36 0.90 13.97 2.50
CA LEU A 36 0.39 14.43 1.21
C LEU A 36 1.32 14.01 0.07
N GLU A 37 2.63 14.20 0.20
CA GLU A 37 3.63 13.77 -0.78
C GLU A 37 3.59 12.25 -0.99
N LEU A 38 3.55 11.48 0.09
CA LEU A 38 3.47 10.02 0.06
C LEU A 38 2.18 9.52 -0.59
N VAL A 39 1.03 10.03 -0.15
CA VAL A 39 -0.29 9.60 -0.63
C VAL A 39 -0.50 9.97 -2.10
N SER A 40 -0.18 11.20 -2.50
CA SER A 40 -0.34 11.65 -3.88
C SER A 40 0.54 10.88 -4.85
N ALA A 41 1.78 10.56 -4.47
CA ALA A 41 2.66 9.71 -5.27
C ALA A 41 2.11 8.30 -5.45
N ILE A 42 1.60 7.68 -4.38
CA ILE A 42 0.99 6.36 -4.44
C ILE A 42 -0.24 6.34 -5.35
N LEU A 43 -1.08 7.38 -5.27
CA LEU A 43 -2.29 7.51 -6.09
C LEU A 43 -1.96 7.65 -7.59
N ASP A 44 -0.82 8.26 -7.94
CA ASP A 44 -0.32 8.34 -9.32
C ASP A 44 0.29 7.04 -9.83
N GLY A 45 0.56 6.08 -8.95
CA GLY A 45 1.29 4.86 -9.30
C GLY A 45 2.81 5.02 -9.27
N ASP A 46 3.34 6.10 -8.69
CA ASP A 46 4.78 6.26 -8.51
C ASP A 46 5.27 5.30 -7.41
N ASP A 47 6.41 4.66 -7.65
CA ASP A 47 7.08 3.89 -6.60
C ASP A 47 7.63 4.82 -5.50
N VAL A 48 7.50 4.42 -4.23
CA VAL A 48 7.95 5.24 -3.10
C VAL A 48 8.76 4.43 -2.09
N LEU A 49 9.93 4.93 -1.70
CA LEU A 49 10.63 4.49 -0.50
C LEU A 49 10.49 5.58 0.56
N CYS A 50 9.80 5.28 1.66
CA CYS A 50 9.58 6.22 2.75
C CYS A 50 10.27 5.75 4.03
N CYS A 51 11.24 6.54 4.48
CA CYS A 51 11.95 6.38 5.75
C CYS A 51 11.61 7.54 6.69
N ALA A 52 10.76 7.29 7.68
CA ALA A 52 10.31 8.30 8.65
C ALA A 52 10.07 7.65 10.02
N ALA A 53 10.15 8.41 11.11
CA ALA A 53 10.11 7.86 12.46
C ALA A 53 8.78 7.12 12.77
N THR A 54 8.80 6.24 13.77
CA THR A 54 7.57 5.64 14.29
C THR A 54 6.68 6.72 14.89
N GLY A 55 5.41 6.72 14.49
CA GLY A 55 4.45 7.77 14.84
C GLY A 55 4.29 8.87 13.78
N ASP A 56 5.19 8.98 12.79
CA ASP A 56 5.10 10.02 11.75
C ASP A 56 3.95 9.81 10.75
N GLY A 57 3.18 8.73 10.92
CA GLY A 57 1.96 8.47 10.16
C GLY A 57 2.20 7.76 8.82
N LYS A 58 3.27 6.95 8.70
CA LYS A 58 3.58 6.16 7.49
C LYS A 58 2.42 5.26 7.03
N SER A 59 1.59 4.77 7.97
CA SER A 59 0.40 3.96 7.67
C SER A 59 -0.60 4.64 6.74
N CYS A 60 -0.55 5.98 6.61
CA CYS A 60 -1.35 6.71 5.62
C CYS A 60 -1.12 6.21 4.18
N ALA A 61 0.03 5.60 3.89
CA ALA A 61 0.34 5.00 2.58
C ALA A 61 -0.69 3.97 2.11
N PHE A 62 -1.36 3.27 3.04
CA PHE A 62 -2.38 2.28 2.72
C PHE A 62 -3.75 2.57 3.35
N SER A 63 -3.83 3.38 4.41
CA SER A 63 -5.11 3.71 5.04
C SER A 63 -5.89 4.82 4.35
N VAL A 64 -5.21 5.82 3.78
CA VAL A 64 -5.86 7.02 3.22
C VAL A 64 -6.25 6.88 1.75
N PRO A 65 -5.40 6.32 0.84
CA PRO A 65 -5.76 6.21 -0.57
C PRO A 65 -7.10 5.51 -0.85
N PRO A 66 -7.49 4.42 -0.15
CA PRO A 66 -8.80 3.81 -0.38
C PRO A 66 -9.98 4.74 -0.10
N ILE A 67 -9.85 5.64 0.88
CA ILE A 67 -10.86 6.64 1.23
C ILE A 67 -10.97 7.67 0.12
N ILE A 68 -9.82 8.17 -0.34
CA ILE A 68 -9.75 9.15 -1.43
C ILE A 68 -10.37 8.60 -2.71
N LEU A 69 -9.94 7.41 -3.14
CA LEU A 69 -10.40 6.81 -4.38
C LEU A 69 -11.88 6.43 -4.32
N ARG A 70 -12.39 5.98 -3.16
CA ARG A 70 -13.82 5.72 -2.98
C ARG A 70 -14.65 6.99 -3.12
N GLU A 71 -14.31 8.04 -2.37
CA GLU A 71 -15.00 9.33 -2.40
C GLU A 71 -14.96 9.95 -3.81
N TYR A 72 -13.81 9.89 -4.47
CA TYR A 72 -13.63 10.38 -5.85
C TYR A 72 -14.51 9.63 -6.84
N ASN A 73 -14.61 8.30 -6.71
CA ASN A 73 -15.40 7.46 -7.62
C ASN A 73 -16.92 7.58 -7.39
N GLU A 74 -17.36 7.76 -6.14
CA GLU A 74 -18.76 7.85 -5.77
C GLU A 74 -19.40 9.20 -6.13
N HIS A 75 -18.59 10.24 -6.35
CA HIS A 75 -19.06 11.60 -6.64
C HIS A 75 -18.50 12.13 -7.97
N PRO A 76 -18.88 11.55 -9.11
CA PRO A 76 -18.41 12.01 -10.41
C PRO A 76 -18.82 13.46 -10.67
N GLY A 77 -17.84 14.29 -11.04
CA GLY A 77 -18.05 15.72 -11.33
C GLY A 77 -17.90 16.66 -10.13
N LEU A 78 -17.79 16.15 -8.90
CA LEU A 78 -17.52 16.98 -7.72
C LEU A 78 -16.05 17.45 -7.66
N TYR A 79 -15.14 16.62 -8.17
CA TYR A 79 -13.70 16.86 -8.16
C TYR A 79 -13.15 16.98 -9.58
N VAL A 80 -11.90 17.44 -9.69
CA VAL A 80 -11.22 17.57 -10.98
C VAL A 80 -11.20 16.21 -11.72
N ALA A 81 -11.71 16.21 -12.94
CA ALA A 81 -11.84 15.00 -13.75
C ALA A 81 -10.49 14.55 -14.31
N GLY A 82 -10.33 13.23 -14.51
CA GLY A 82 -9.17 12.66 -15.20
C GLY A 82 -8.01 12.25 -14.29
N LEU A 83 -8.20 12.27 -12.97
CA LEU A 83 -7.22 11.73 -12.03
C LEU A 83 -7.19 10.19 -12.09
N PRO A 84 -6.01 9.55 -11.94
CA PRO A 84 -5.87 8.10 -11.96
C PRO A 84 -6.74 7.42 -10.87
N THR A 85 -7.50 6.40 -11.25
CA THR A 85 -8.31 5.62 -10.29
C THR A 85 -8.44 4.14 -10.70
N ARG A 86 -9.12 3.37 -9.87
CA ARG A 86 -9.57 1.99 -10.09
C ARG A 86 -11.04 1.89 -9.73
N LYS A 87 -11.79 1.01 -10.40
CA LYS A 87 -13.24 0.87 -10.15
C LYS A 87 -13.53 0.44 -8.71
N ARG A 88 -12.75 -0.50 -8.18
CA ARG A 88 -12.79 -0.97 -6.80
C ARG A 88 -11.35 -1.01 -6.27
N PRO A 89 -10.81 0.10 -5.75
CA PRO A 89 -9.39 0.21 -5.43
C PRO A 89 -8.98 -0.75 -4.32
N ILE A 90 -7.90 -1.51 -4.56
CA ILE A 90 -7.30 -2.46 -3.61
C ILE A 90 -5.83 -2.11 -3.38
N ALA A 91 -5.44 -2.05 -2.12
CA ALA A 91 -4.06 -2.00 -1.67
C ALA A 91 -3.64 -3.35 -1.10
N VAL A 92 -2.48 -3.85 -1.52
CA VAL A 92 -1.85 -5.05 -0.93
C VAL A 92 -0.74 -4.60 0.01
N VAL A 93 -0.71 -5.07 1.25
CA VAL A 93 0.30 -4.70 2.24
C VAL A 93 1.01 -5.93 2.75
N ILE A 94 2.29 -6.06 2.45
CA ILE A 94 3.14 -7.14 2.91
C ILE A 94 3.66 -6.75 4.30
N LYS A 95 3.30 -7.52 5.34
CA LYS A 95 3.64 -7.20 6.72
C LYS A 95 4.24 -8.43 7.43
N PRO A 96 5.45 -8.33 8.05
CA PRO A 96 6.12 -9.46 8.71
C PRO A 96 5.46 -9.94 10.01
N THR A 97 4.77 -9.06 10.72
CA THR A 97 4.48 -9.31 12.14
C THR A 97 3.09 -9.89 12.35
N LYS A 98 3.05 -11.20 12.60
CA LYS A 98 1.86 -11.95 13.02
C LYS A 98 1.24 -11.30 14.26
N GLY A 99 -0.05 -10.97 14.20
CA GLY A 99 -0.81 -10.33 15.29
C GLY A 99 -0.89 -8.80 15.25
N LEU A 100 -0.01 -8.08 14.55
CA LEU A 100 -0.12 -6.62 14.41
C LEU A 100 -1.07 -6.20 13.28
N ALA A 101 -1.30 -7.08 12.30
CA ALA A 101 -2.24 -6.80 11.21
C ALA A 101 -3.69 -6.73 11.69
N GLU A 102 -4.09 -7.46 12.74
CA GLU A 102 -5.46 -7.43 13.27
C GLU A 102 -5.80 -6.07 13.89
N ASN A 103 -4.86 -5.48 14.64
CA ASN A 103 -5.02 -4.11 15.15
C ASN A 103 -5.17 -3.10 14.01
N LEU A 104 -4.40 -3.23 12.93
CA LEU A 104 -4.52 -2.37 11.75
C LEU A 104 -5.84 -2.59 11.00
N VAL A 105 -6.34 -3.83 10.91
CA VAL A 105 -7.66 -4.13 10.34
C VAL A 105 -8.74 -3.45 11.17
N HIS A 106 -8.64 -3.49 12.50
CA HIS A 106 -9.56 -2.78 13.38
C HIS A 106 -9.48 -1.27 13.18
N GLU A 107 -8.29 -0.68 13.19
CA GLU A 107 -8.09 0.77 12.94
C GLU A 107 -8.66 1.21 11.58
N LEU A 108 -8.44 0.43 10.52
CA LEU A 108 -9.00 0.70 9.19
C LEU A 108 -10.53 0.64 9.20
N SER A 109 -11.12 -0.29 9.96
CA SER A 109 -12.58 -0.39 10.09
C SER A 109 -13.20 0.86 10.74
N LEU A 110 -12.50 1.48 11.70
CA LEU A 110 -12.92 2.74 12.32
C LEU A 110 -12.88 3.92 11.32
N LEU A 111 -12.06 3.82 10.28
CA LEU A 111 -12.00 4.76 9.15
C LEU A 111 -12.98 4.38 8.02
N GLY A 112 -13.82 3.36 8.24
CA GLY A 112 -14.74 2.82 7.23
C GLY A 112 -14.03 2.15 6.05
N VAL A 113 -12.78 1.71 6.21
CA VAL A 113 -12.01 0.99 5.19
C VAL A 113 -12.09 -0.51 5.47
N SER A 114 -12.63 -1.29 4.53
CA SER A 114 -12.68 -2.74 4.68
C SER A 114 -11.29 -3.35 4.49
N ALA A 115 -10.83 -4.10 5.48
CA ALA A 115 -9.51 -4.71 5.47
C ALA A 115 -9.54 -6.19 5.88
N PHE A 116 -8.55 -6.94 5.43
CA PHE A 116 -8.38 -8.36 5.77
C PHE A 116 -6.90 -8.68 6.00
N SER A 117 -6.64 -9.61 6.92
CA SER A 117 -5.32 -10.18 7.15
C SER A 117 -5.26 -11.59 6.57
N TYR A 118 -4.39 -11.81 5.59
CA TYR A 118 -4.14 -13.09 4.93
C TYR A 118 -2.96 -13.80 5.59
N TYR A 119 -3.27 -14.58 6.63
CA TYR A 119 -2.30 -15.32 7.46
C TYR A 119 -2.80 -16.73 7.79
N SER A 120 -1.93 -17.58 8.33
CA SER A 120 -2.14 -19.04 8.43
C SER A 120 -3.43 -19.44 9.17
N GLU A 121 -3.75 -18.80 10.28
CA GLU A 121 -4.93 -19.10 11.10
C GLU A 121 -6.21 -18.67 10.38
N ALA A 122 -6.24 -17.50 9.74
CA ALA A 122 -7.38 -17.05 8.94
C ALA A 122 -7.65 -18.00 7.75
N LEU A 123 -6.60 -18.49 7.08
CA LEU A 123 -6.73 -19.48 6.02
C LEU A 123 -7.27 -20.81 6.53
N THR A 124 -6.82 -21.23 7.72
CA THR A 124 -7.28 -22.46 8.35
C THR A 124 -8.75 -22.36 8.74
N GLU A 125 -9.16 -21.25 9.32
CA GLU A 125 -10.54 -21.02 9.73
C GLU A 125 -11.49 -20.93 8.54
N ALA A 126 -11.09 -20.26 7.47
CA ALA A 126 -11.87 -20.22 6.23
C ALA A 126 -12.08 -21.61 5.63
N ARG A 127 -11.05 -22.47 5.65
CA ARG A 127 -11.17 -23.87 5.18
C ARG A 127 -12.14 -24.67 6.05
N LYS A 128 -12.12 -24.48 7.37
CA LYS A 128 -13.05 -25.15 8.31
C LYS A 128 -14.49 -24.71 8.10
N THR A 129 -14.72 -23.42 7.89
CA THR A 129 -16.06 -22.84 7.72
C THR A 129 -16.59 -22.91 6.28
N GLY A 130 -15.79 -23.43 5.33
CA GLY A 130 -16.16 -23.54 3.92
C GLY A 130 -16.12 -22.21 3.16
N VAL A 131 -15.55 -21.15 3.75
CA VAL A 131 -15.36 -19.85 3.11
C VAL A 131 -14.31 -19.95 2.02
N ARG A 132 -14.69 -19.56 0.78
CA ARG A 132 -13.78 -19.55 -0.38
C ARG A 132 -13.00 -18.23 -0.46
N LEU A 133 -12.05 -18.02 0.45
CA LEU A 133 -11.28 -16.77 0.55
C LEU A 133 -10.67 -16.31 -0.79
N ALA A 134 -10.10 -17.23 -1.57
CA ALA A 134 -9.53 -16.86 -2.87
C ALA A 134 -10.54 -16.19 -3.81
N SER A 135 -11.78 -16.69 -3.87
CA SER A 135 -12.85 -16.06 -4.66
C SER A 135 -13.30 -14.74 -4.04
N GLU A 136 -13.42 -14.65 -2.71
CA GLU A 136 -13.72 -13.40 -2.01
C GLU A 136 -12.72 -12.28 -2.32
N ILE A 137 -11.43 -12.64 -2.38
CA ILE A 137 -10.36 -11.70 -2.67
C ILE A 137 -10.35 -11.32 -4.15
N LYS A 138 -10.43 -12.31 -5.06
CA LYS A 138 -10.10 -12.08 -6.49
C LYS A 138 -11.30 -11.82 -7.39
N GLU A 139 -12.52 -12.12 -6.94
CA GLU A 139 -13.76 -11.98 -7.71
C GLU A 139 -14.71 -10.97 -7.05
N TYR A 140 -15.01 -11.16 -5.76
CA TYR A 140 -15.96 -10.29 -5.04
C TYR A 140 -15.35 -8.94 -4.65
N LEU A 141 -14.03 -8.90 -4.42
CA LEU A 141 -13.26 -7.71 -4.08
C LEU A 141 -13.80 -7.00 -2.83
N ARG A 142 -14.08 -7.75 -1.76
CA ARG A 142 -14.71 -7.21 -0.54
C ARG A 142 -13.83 -6.26 0.26
N TRP A 143 -12.51 -6.40 0.12
CA TRP A 143 -11.52 -5.68 0.95
C TRP A 143 -10.76 -4.66 0.12
N GLN A 144 -10.68 -3.44 0.64
CA GLN A 144 -9.90 -2.35 0.06
C GLN A 144 -8.43 -2.43 0.46
N VAL A 145 -8.12 -3.07 1.60
CA VAL A 145 -6.74 -3.32 2.05
C VAL A 145 -6.58 -4.80 2.41
N ILE A 146 -5.56 -5.45 1.87
CA ILE A 146 -5.27 -6.85 2.18
C ILE A 146 -3.85 -6.94 2.70
N PHE A 147 -3.71 -7.25 3.99
CA PHE A 147 -2.43 -7.58 4.60
C PHE A 147 -2.05 -9.01 4.25
N VAL A 148 -0.79 -9.26 3.94
CA VAL A 148 -0.29 -10.57 3.54
C VAL A 148 1.04 -10.83 4.23
N ASP A 149 1.16 -11.97 4.89
CA ASP A 149 2.43 -12.39 5.45
C ASP A 149 3.39 -12.78 4.30
N PRO A 150 4.67 -12.40 4.35
CA PRO A 150 5.65 -12.67 3.30
C PRO A 150 5.71 -14.13 2.84
N GLU A 151 5.60 -15.10 3.77
CA GLU A 151 5.62 -16.54 3.44
C GLU A 151 4.48 -16.98 2.53
N HIS A 152 3.34 -16.28 2.57
CA HIS A 152 2.15 -16.64 1.80
C HIS A 152 2.20 -16.12 0.36
N LEU A 153 3.05 -15.13 0.06
CA LEU A 153 3.17 -14.54 -1.29
C LEU A 153 3.55 -15.56 -2.38
N THR A 154 4.34 -16.56 -2.02
CA THR A 154 4.78 -17.61 -2.95
C THR A 154 3.80 -18.80 -3.02
N GLY A 155 2.81 -18.83 -2.12
CA GLY A 155 1.78 -19.84 -2.04
C GLY A 155 0.98 -19.97 -3.33
N LYS A 156 0.52 -21.19 -3.66
CA LYS A 156 -0.26 -21.46 -4.88
C LYS A 156 -1.54 -20.63 -4.93
N GLU A 157 -2.29 -20.60 -3.82
CA GLU A 157 -3.56 -19.86 -3.71
C GLU A 157 -3.38 -18.36 -3.90
N TRP A 158 -2.36 -17.75 -3.26
CA TRP A 158 -2.07 -16.34 -3.45
C TRP A 158 -1.63 -16.00 -4.89
N ARG A 159 -0.88 -16.90 -5.55
CA ARG A 159 -0.56 -16.75 -6.97
C ARG A 159 -1.81 -16.73 -7.84
N GLU A 160 -2.76 -17.63 -7.60
CA GLU A 160 -4.04 -17.65 -8.33
C GLU A 160 -4.87 -16.38 -8.10
N ILE A 161 -4.80 -15.79 -6.91
CA ILE A 161 -5.40 -14.48 -6.61
C ILE A 161 -4.69 -13.38 -7.40
N ALA A 162 -3.36 -13.32 -7.32
CA ALA A 162 -2.55 -12.28 -7.96
C ALA A 162 -2.56 -12.35 -9.49
N ASP A 163 -2.81 -13.53 -10.07
CA ASP A 163 -2.95 -13.73 -11.51
C ASP A 163 -4.37 -13.42 -12.04
N SER A 164 -5.35 -13.24 -11.15
CA SER A 164 -6.73 -12.88 -11.55
C SER A 164 -6.76 -11.53 -12.27
N PRO A 165 -7.28 -11.45 -13.52
CA PRO A 165 -7.42 -10.19 -14.24
C PRO A 165 -8.27 -9.16 -13.48
N THR A 166 -9.36 -9.62 -12.85
CA THR A 166 -10.26 -8.78 -12.06
C THR A 166 -9.56 -8.16 -10.86
N PHE A 167 -8.77 -8.97 -10.13
CA PHE A 167 -8.00 -8.48 -8.99
C PHE A 167 -6.94 -7.46 -9.45
N ARG A 168 -6.12 -7.84 -10.44
CA ARG A 168 -5.04 -6.99 -10.98
C ARG A 168 -5.51 -5.64 -11.51
N ALA A 169 -6.67 -5.62 -12.18
CA ALA A 169 -7.26 -4.40 -12.72
C ALA A 169 -7.74 -3.42 -11.63
N ASN A 170 -7.76 -3.86 -10.37
CA ASN A 170 -8.27 -3.11 -9.21
C ASN A 170 -7.19 -2.82 -8.17
N VAL A 171 -6.05 -3.50 -8.22
CA VAL A 171 -4.87 -3.12 -7.44
C VAL A 171 -4.35 -1.76 -7.92
N PHE A 172 -4.14 -0.84 -6.98
CA PHE A 172 -3.48 0.45 -7.24
C PHE A 172 -2.13 0.57 -6.53
N SER A 173 -1.93 -0.17 -5.44
CA SER A 173 -0.67 -0.14 -4.70
C SER A 173 -0.32 -1.48 -4.05
N ALA A 174 0.98 -1.72 -3.90
CA ALA A 174 1.55 -2.79 -3.10
C ALA A 174 2.63 -2.23 -2.17
N THR A 175 2.48 -2.42 -0.87
CA THR A 175 3.35 -1.82 0.15
C THR A 175 4.08 -2.89 0.93
N VAL A 176 5.40 -2.80 1.01
CA VAL A 176 6.25 -3.62 1.89
C VAL A 176 6.48 -2.81 3.16
N ASP A 177 5.79 -3.20 4.23
CA ASP A 177 5.98 -2.61 5.55
C ASP A 177 7.23 -3.22 6.22
N GLU A 178 7.91 -2.43 7.04
CA GLU A 178 9.21 -2.78 7.60
C GLU A 178 10.23 -3.27 6.55
N VAL A 179 10.32 -2.53 5.43
CA VAL A 179 11.14 -2.90 4.26
C VAL A 179 12.63 -3.10 4.59
N HIS A 180 13.09 -2.53 5.70
CA HIS A 180 14.47 -2.70 6.18
C HIS A 180 14.81 -4.17 6.50
N LEU A 181 13.81 -5.02 6.76
CA LEU A 181 14.00 -6.46 7.00
C LEU A 181 14.56 -7.22 5.78
N ILE A 182 14.56 -6.62 4.59
CA ILE A 182 15.28 -7.15 3.41
C ILE A 182 16.79 -7.28 3.70
N ASN A 183 17.33 -6.43 4.59
CA ASN A 183 18.74 -6.45 4.97
C ASN A 183 19.03 -7.36 6.17
N GLU A 184 18.01 -7.91 6.83
CA GLU A 184 18.20 -8.73 8.02
C GLU A 184 18.70 -10.14 7.68
N TRP A 185 19.45 -10.71 8.61
CA TRP A 185 20.16 -11.96 8.41
C TRP A 185 19.37 -13.14 8.98
N GLY A 186 19.15 -14.17 8.16
CA GLY A 186 18.44 -15.38 8.54
C GLY A 186 17.83 -16.04 7.31
N LEU A 187 18.06 -17.35 7.13
CA LEU A 187 17.68 -18.05 5.90
C LEU A 187 16.17 -17.93 5.60
N SER A 188 15.33 -18.00 6.63
CA SER A 188 13.87 -17.86 6.51
C SER A 188 13.44 -16.44 6.10
N PHE A 189 14.03 -15.40 6.70
CA PHE A 189 13.76 -14.01 6.36
C PHE A 189 14.21 -13.67 4.94
N TRP A 190 15.41 -14.10 4.56
CA TRP A 190 15.95 -13.88 3.22
C TRP A 190 15.08 -14.49 2.12
N LEU A 191 14.60 -15.72 2.32
CA LEU A 191 13.75 -16.40 1.33
C LEU A 191 12.39 -15.70 1.18
N ALA A 192 11.78 -15.26 2.29
CA ALA A 192 10.48 -14.61 2.26
C ALA A 192 10.55 -13.16 1.74
N PHE A 193 11.50 -12.35 2.25
CA PHE A 193 11.62 -10.94 1.90
C PHE A 193 12.34 -10.68 0.57
N GLY A 194 13.39 -11.45 0.27
CA GLY A 194 14.19 -11.28 -0.95
C GLY A 194 13.44 -11.58 -2.25
N THR A 195 12.28 -12.23 -2.17
CA THR A 195 11.44 -12.54 -3.34
C THR A 195 10.28 -11.58 -3.55
N ILE A 196 9.99 -10.69 -2.58
CA ILE A 196 8.83 -9.79 -2.62
C ILE A 196 8.87 -8.90 -3.85
N GLY A 197 9.97 -8.17 -4.08
CA GLY A 197 10.05 -7.25 -5.21
C GLY A 197 9.89 -7.96 -6.56
N ARG A 198 10.53 -9.12 -6.74
CA ARG A 198 10.38 -9.95 -7.94
C ARG A 198 8.92 -10.41 -8.13
N PHE A 199 8.27 -10.86 -7.05
CA PHE A 199 6.87 -11.26 -7.10
C PHE A 199 5.99 -10.08 -7.55
N LEU A 200 6.11 -8.92 -6.90
CA LEU A 200 5.27 -7.77 -7.19
C LEU A 200 5.48 -7.24 -8.61
N ARG A 201 6.73 -7.10 -9.05
CA ARG A 201 7.06 -6.66 -10.43
C ARG A 201 6.65 -7.66 -11.50
N GLY A 202 6.66 -8.96 -11.17
CA GLY A 202 6.29 -10.02 -12.10
C GLY A 202 4.77 -10.27 -12.18
N ARG A 203 3.99 -9.84 -11.18
CA ARG A 203 2.53 -10.12 -11.12
C ARG A 203 1.65 -8.88 -11.14
N PHE A 204 2.11 -7.70 -10.76
CA PHE A 204 1.25 -6.53 -10.80
C PHE A 204 1.56 -5.63 -12.00
N PRO A 205 0.55 -4.91 -12.54
CA PRO A 205 0.76 -3.99 -13.67
C PRO A 205 1.80 -2.91 -13.33
N SER A 206 2.56 -2.42 -14.31
CA SER A 206 3.50 -1.30 -14.11
C SER A 206 2.83 0.02 -13.73
N SER A 207 1.50 0.09 -13.81
CA SER A 207 0.70 1.26 -13.40
C SER A 207 0.31 1.27 -11.92
N ILE A 208 0.78 0.31 -11.12
CA ILE A 208 0.59 0.32 -9.67
C ILE A 208 1.84 0.90 -9.00
N SER A 209 1.64 1.52 -7.83
CA SER A 209 2.74 1.97 -6.98
C SER A 209 3.27 0.80 -6.14
N ILE A 210 4.58 0.54 -6.18
CA ILE A 210 5.25 -0.30 -5.18
C ILE A 210 5.92 0.58 -4.13
N ASN A 211 5.66 0.29 -2.87
CA ASN A 211 6.11 1.11 -1.75
C ASN A 211 6.96 0.32 -0.76
N GLY A 212 8.03 0.93 -0.25
CA GLY A 212 8.77 0.44 0.91
C GLY A 212 8.65 1.42 2.07
N LEU A 213 8.22 0.94 3.24
CA LEU A 213 8.10 1.77 4.45
C LEU A 213 9.06 1.28 5.52
N SER A 214 9.79 2.20 6.16
CA SER A 214 10.61 1.88 7.34
C SER A 214 10.77 3.10 8.25
N ALA A 215 11.07 2.86 9.52
CA ALA A 215 11.57 3.89 10.44
C ALA A 215 13.09 3.87 10.64
N THR A 216 13.74 2.77 10.28
CA THR A 216 15.09 2.40 10.72
C THR A 216 16.03 2.13 9.54
N LEU A 217 15.62 2.42 8.30
CA LEU A 217 16.45 2.14 7.13
C LEU A 217 17.71 3.03 7.08
N GLU A 218 18.86 2.41 7.33
CA GLU A 218 20.16 3.08 7.28
C GLU A 218 20.48 3.63 5.88
N PRO A 219 21.10 4.82 5.79
CA PRO A 219 21.55 5.37 4.51
C PRO A 219 22.72 4.54 3.94
N GLY A 220 23.03 4.73 2.66
CA GLY A 220 24.13 4.01 2.01
C GLY A 220 23.71 2.63 1.51
N ASP A 221 24.57 1.64 1.70
CA ASP A 221 24.39 0.30 1.11
C ASP A 221 23.13 -0.43 1.56
N PRO A 222 22.67 -0.33 2.83
CA PRO A 222 21.38 -0.90 3.23
C PRO A 222 20.19 -0.34 2.44
N THR A 223 20.17 0.98 2.18
CA THR A 223 19.14 1.60 1.32
C THR A 223 19.27 1.12 -0.13
N LYS A 224 20.49 1.05 -0.68
CA LYS A 224 20.70 0.58 -2.06
C LYS A 224 20.22 -0.85 -2.26
N HIS A 225 20.48 -1.74 -1.30
CA HIS A 225 20.05 -3.14 -1.37
C HIS A 225 18.52 -3.26 -1.35
N VAL A 226 17.84 -2.51 -0.48
CA VAL A 226 16.36 -2.41 -0.49
C VAL A 226 15.84 -1.95 -1.85
N CYS A 227 16.42 -0.88 -2.41
CA CYS A 227 16.04 -0.38 -3.73
C CYS A 227 16.22 -1.46 -4.81
N GLN A 228 17.37 -2.14 -4.83
CA GLN A 228 17.63 -3.22 -5.79
C GLN A 228 16.62 -4.37 -5.64
N SER A 229 16.33 -4.80 -4.41
CA SER A 229 15.40 -5.88 -4.12
C SER A 229 13.98 -5.57 -4.60
N LEU A 230 13.50 -4.32 -4.41
CA LEU A 230 12.19 -3.86 -4.89
C LEU A 230 12.18 -3.49 -6.40
N GLY A 231 13.33 -3.51 -7.06
CA GLY A 231 13.46 -3.07 -8.46
C GLY A 231 13.29 -1.56 -8.63
N PHE A 232 13.67 -0.76 -7.62
CA PHE A 232 13.70 0.69 -7.70
C PHE A 232 14.98 1.15 -8.40
N PHE A 233 14.81 1.85 -9.52
CA PHE A 233 15.91 2.44 -10.28
C PHE A 233 16.00 3.93 -9.98
N TYR A 234 17.22 4.45 -9.86
CA TYR A 234 17.45 5.87 -9.60
C TYR A 234 16.71 6.76 -10.61
N GLY A 235 16.03 7.80 -10.11
CA GLY A 235 15.21 8.70 -10.91
C GLY A 235 13.83 8.15 -11.32
N ARG A 236 13.46 6.93 -10.90
CA ARG A 236 12.16 6.30 -11.22
C ARG A 236 11.29 5.97 -10.00
N PHE A 237 11.71 6.41 -8.82
CA PHE A 237 10.95 6.29 -7.57
C PHE A 237 11.15 7.55 -6.74
N LYS A 238 10.24 7.81 -5.82
CA LYS A 238 10.39 8.87 -4.82
C LYS A 238 11.05 8.35 -3.56
N PHE A 239 12.06 9.07 -3.09
CA PHE A 239 12.68 8.79 -1.81
C PHE A 239 12.32 9.87 -0.80
N ILE A 240 11.46 9.51 0.16
CA ILE A 240 11.04 10.39 1.25
C ILE A 240 11.82 9.98 2.49
N ARG A 241 12.78 10.80 2.92
CA ARG A 241 13.55 10.56 4.16
C ARG A 241 13.37 11.71 5.12
N ARG A 242 12.87 11.42 6.33
CA ARG A 242 12.79 12.38 7.45
C ARG A 242 13.87 12.07 8.48
N SER A 243 14.28 13.11 9.20
CA SER A 243 15.12 12.92 10.38
C SER A 243 14.32 12.17 11.45
N ASN A 244 14.96 11.21 12.10
CA ASN A 244 14.41 10.53 13.28
C ASN A 244 14.56 11.37 14.56
N GLU A 245 15.18 12.55 14.46
CA GLU A 245 15.37 13.47 15.57
C GLU A 245 14.02 14.07 16.01
N ARG A 246 13.60 13.71 17.22
CA ARG A 246 12.49 14.40 17.90
C ARG A 246 13.06 15.65 18.56
N ARG A 247 12.69 16.82 18.07
CA ARG A 247 12.90 18.08 18.82
C ARG A 247 11.95 18.07 20.00
N ASN A 248 12.42 17.49 21.11
CA ASN A 248 11.76 17.62 22.40
C ASN A 248 11.96 19.04 22.93
#